data_AF-A0A0Q5R7T9-F1
#
_entry.id   AF-A0A0Q5R7T9-F1
#
_cell.length_a   1.000
_cell.length_b   1.000
_cell.length_c   1.000
_cell.angle_alpha   90.00
_cell.angle_beta   90.00
_cell.angle_gamma   90.00
#
_symmetry.space_group_name_H-M   'P 1'
#
loop_
_entity.id
_entity.type
_entity.pdbx_description
1 polymer ?
#
loop_
_entity_poly.entity_id
_entity_poly.type
_entity_poly.pdbx_seq_one_letter_code
_entity_poly.pdbx_strand_id
1 'polypeptide(L)'
;MLQRALTFANAGYRTGLVHDSDTELDAAELAALTAAGVTRFFWDEPNMTEMQIFASIERDGVVPLLDIAREWNGELSVNDQIRARKAGLEVDDGSLGFTVEERGLLGAAATKGKWFKTVSYAEMVGRDVVGPRIEASAGTLVATLHSLRAWMVNGDEAV
;
A
#
# COMPACT_ATOMS: atom_id res chain seq x y z
N MET A 1 -5.72 -8.05 13.38
CA MET A 1 -6.29 -6.72 13.08
C MET A 1 -7.81 -6.72 13.28
N LEU A 2 -8.53 -7.67 12.70
CA LEU A 2 -9.97 -7.86 12.84
C LEU A 2 -10.50 -7.81 14.28
N GLN A 3 -9.94 -8.59 15.21
CA GLN A 3 -10.36 -8.59 16.61
C GLN A 3 -10.26 -7.22 17.29
N ARG A 4 -9.27 -6.40 16.92
CA ARG A 4 -9.14 -5.04 17.45
C ARG A 4 -10.23 -4.13 16.91
N ALA A 5 -10.51 -4.20 15.60
CA ALA A 5 -11.59 -3.43 14.99
C ALA A 5 -12.95 -3.78 15.61
N LEU A 6 -13.25 -5.08 15.80
CA LEU A 6 -14.46 -5.50 16.51
C LEU A 6 -14.50 -5.00 17.95
N THR A 7 -13.37 -5.02 18.66
CA THR A 7 -13.30 -4.49 20.04
C THR A 7 -13.65 -3.00 20.10
N PHE A 8 -13.08 -2.18 19.20
CA PHE A 8 -13.40 -0.76 19.14
C PHE A 8 -14.86 -0.51 18.75
N ALA A 9 -15.39 -1.21 17.75
CA ALA A 9 -16.77 -1.10 17.34
C ALA A 9 -17.74 -1.47 18.46
N ASN A 10 -17.50 -2.60 19.16
CA ASN A 10 -18.32 -3.05 20.27
C ASN A 10 -18.24 -2.12 21.49
N ALA A 11 -17.16 -1.35 21.63
CA ALA A 11 -17.04 -0.30 22.65
C ALA A 11 -17.76 1.00 22.25
N GLY A 12 -18.43 1.05 21.10
CA GLY A 12 -19.22 2.19 20.63
C GLY A 12 -18.44 3.20 19.78
N TYR A 13 -17.20 2.90 19.39
CA TYR A 13 -16.43 3.79 18.52
C TYR A 13 -16.80 3.58 17.06
N ARG A 14 -16.99 4.67 16.32
CA ARG A 14 -16.99 4.64 14.84
C ARG A 14 -15.64 4.09 14.38
N THR A 15 -15.64 2.92 13.77
CA THR A 15 -14.42 2.14 13.52
C THR A 15 -14.21 1.89 12.03
N GLY A 16 -13.03 2.27 11.54
CA GLY A 16 -12.52 1.97 10.21
C GLY A 16 -11.37 0.97 10.30
N LEU A 17 -11.34 -0.03 9.42
CA LEU A 17 -10.26 -1.03 9.32
C LEU A 17 -9.55 -0.87 7.97
N VAL A 18 -8.32 -0.38 8.00
CA VAL A 18 -7.39 -0.41 6.86
C VAL A 18 -6.55 -1.67 6.97
N HIS A 19 -6.49 -2.48 5.92
CA HIS A 19 -5.66 -3.70 5.91
C HIS A 19 -5.17 -4.08 4.52
N ASP A 20 -4.07 -4.84 4.48
CA ASP A 20 -3.54 -5.46 3.26
C ASP A 20 -4.45 -6.61 2.78
N SER A 21 -4.36 -6.95 1.50
CA SER A 21 -5.14 -8.01 0.87
C SER A 21 -4.34 -9.31 0.69
N ASP A 22 -3.33 -9.53 1.54
CA ASP A 22 -2.48 -10.74 1.54
C ASP A 22 -3.14 -11.96 2.21
N THR A 23 -4.15 -11.69 3.04
CA THR A 23 -4.92 -12.70 3.77
C THR A 23 -6.40 -12.49 3.45
N GLU A 24 -7.00 -13.48 2.79
CA GLU A 24 -8.44 -13.50 2.54
C GLU A 24 -9.19 -13.64 3.87
N LEU A 25 -10.17 -12.78 4.10
CA LEU A 25 -11.08 -12.89 5.24
C LEU A 25 -12.19 -13.87 4.89
N ASP A 26 -12.51 -14.78 5.80
CA ASP A 26 -13.60 -15.72 5.56
C ASP A 26 -14.98 -15.05 5.66
N ALA A 27 -16.02 -15.78 5.23
CA ALA A 27 -17.39 -15.27 5.23
C ALA A 27 -17.89 -14.91 6.64
N ALA A 28 -17.45 -15.61 7.69
CA ALA A 28 -17.85 -15.33 9.06
C ALA A 28 -17.16 -14.06 9.60
N GLU A 29 -15.88 -13.87 9.28
CA GLU A 29 -15.10 -12.68 9.58
C GLU A 29 -15.70 -11.42 8.92
N LEU A 30 -16.04 -11.52 7.64
CA LEU A 30 -16.71 -10.45 6.89
C LEU A 30 -18.09 -10.11 7.46
N ALA A 31 -18.87 -11.14 7.81
CA ALA A 31 -20.18 -10.95 8.45
C ALA A 31 -20.04 -10.28 9.82
N ALA A 32 -19.05 -10.67 10.63
CA ALA A 32 -18.81 -10.06 11.94
C ALA A 32 -18.44 -8.58 11.84
N LEU A 33 -17.55 -8.21 10.92
CA LEU A 33 -17.18 -6.82 10.68
C LEU A 33 -18.37 -5.98 10.21
N THR A 34 -19.18 -6.53 9.30
CA THR A 34 -20.38 -5.88 8.77
C THR A 34 -21.43 -5.67 9.87
N ALA A 35 -21.70 -6.70 10.68
CA ALA A 35 -22.65 -6.63 11.79
C ALA A 35 -22.23 -5.61 12.87
N ALA A 36 -20.92 -5.44 13.08
CA ALA A 36 -20.37 -4.45 13.99
C ALA A 36 -20.30 -3.03 13.39
N GLY A 37 -20.73 -2.81 12.14
CA GLY A 37 -20.69 -1.51 11.49
C GLY A 37 -19.27 -1.02 11.15
N VAL A 38 -18.29 -1.93 11.05
CA VAL A 38 -16.90 -1.56 10.72
C VAL A 38 -16.79 -1.26 9.22
N THR A 39 -16.34 -0.06 8.88
CA THR A 39 -16.01 0.29 7.49
C THR A 39 -14.63 -0.28 7.14
N ARG A 40 -14.51 -1.01 6.03
CA ARG A 40 -13.24 -1.60 5.57
C ARG A 40 -12.62 -0.79 4.43
N PHE A 41 -11.31 -0.68 4.45
CA PHE A 41 -10.47 -0.10 3.40
C PHE A 41 -9.35 -1.10 3.10
N PHE A 42 -9.22 -1.52 1.86
CA PHE A 42 -8.28 -2.56 1.47
C PHE A 42 -7.79 -2.33 0.04
N TRP A 43 -6.72 -3.04 -0.32
CA TRP A 43 -6.07 -2.96 -1.62
C TRP A 43 -6.65 -3.98 -2.59
N ASP A 44 -6.27 -3.92 -3.86
CA ASP A 44 -6.62 -5.00 -4.81
C ASP A 44 -6.03 -6.32 -4.30
N GLU A 45 -6.76 -7.42 -4.41
CA GLU A 45 -6.21 -8.74 -4.06
C GLU A 45 -5.21 -9.20 -5.14
N PRO A 46 -4.04 -9.77 -4.77
CA PRO A 46 -3.56 -10.10 -3.42
C PRO A 46 -2.54 -9.08 -2.88
N ASN A 47 -2.66 -7.80 -3.24
CA ASN A 47 -1.65 -6.80 -2.96
C ASN A 47 -1.53 -6.48 -1.47
N MET A 48 -0.28 -6.44 -1.01
CA MET A 48 0.12 -5.68 0.16
C MET A 48 0.34 -4.21 -0.21
N THR A 49 0.49 -3.35 0.80
CA THR A 49 0.66 -1.90 0.64
C THR A 49 1.76 -1.55 -0.37
N GLU A 50 2.96 -2.16 -0.30
CA GLU A 50 4.02 -1.82 -1.26
C GLU A 50 3.67 -2.27 -2.68
N MET A 51 3.07 -3.47 -2.83
CA MET A 51 2.58 -3.94 -4.13
C MET A 51 1.55 -3.00 -4.72
N GLN A 52 0.59 -2.54 -3.92
CA GLN A 52 -0.44 -1.61 -4.36
C GLN A 52 0.16 -0.25 -4.76
N ILE A 53 1.10 0.28 -3.97
CA ILE A 53 1.80 1.54 -4.30
C ILE A 53 2.50 1.39 -5.64
N PHE A 54 3.32 0.35 -5.82
CA PHE A 54 4.02 0.14 -7.08
C PHE A 54 3.08 -0.15 -8.24
N ALA A 55 1.92 -0.77 -8.05
CA ALA A 55 0.94 -1.01 -9.11
C ALA A 55 0.19 0.27 -9.54
N SER A 56 -0.03 1.20 -8.62
CA SER A 56 -0.94 2.34 -8.82
C SER A 56 -0.28 3.70 -9.01
N ILE A 57 0.91 3.93 -8.44
CA ILE A 57 1.59 5.24 -8.49
C ILE A 57 1.75 5.75 -9.93
N GLU A 58 1.72 7.06 -10.14
CA GLU A 58 2.13 7.64 -11.41
C GLU A 58 3.59 7.21 -11.76
N ARG A 59 3.90 7.09 -13.06
CA ARG A 59 5.17 6.54 -13.57
C ARG A 59 6.40 7.24 -13.00
N ASP A 60 6.42 8.57 -12.97
CA ASP A 60 7.51 9.40 -12.43
C ASP A 60 7.58 9.34 -10.89
N GLY A 61 6.63 8.67 -10.23
CA GLY A 61 6.71 8.31 -8.81
C GLY A 61 7.55 7.06 -8.53
N VAL A 62 7.85 6.21 -9.53
CA VAL A 62 8.56 4.95 -9.30
C VAL A 62 10.02 5.17 -8.91
N VAL A 63 10.73 6.07 -9.60
CA VAL A 63 12.16 6.36 -9.29
C VAL A 63 12.32 6.91 -7.87
N PRO A 64 11.56 7.94 -7.43
CA PRO A 64 11.62 8.41 -6.04
C PRO A 64 11.37 7.31 -4.98
N LEU A 65 10.49 6.33 -5.25
CA LEU A 65 10.30 5.19 -4.33
C LEU A 65 11.57 4.34 -4.23
N LEU A 66 12.24 4.10 -5.36
CA LEU A 66 13.48 3.33 -5.42
C LEU A 66 14.63 4.07 -4.73
N ASP A 67 14.74 5.38 -4.93
CA ASP A 67 15.76 6.22 -4.28
C ASP A 67 15.62 6.17 -2.76
N ILE A 68 14.39 6.34 -2.25
CA ILE A 68 14.09 6.17 -0.83
C ILE A 68 14.47 4.77 -0.37
N ALA A 69 14.06 3.72 -1.09
CA ALA A 69 14.40 2.35 -0.70
C ALA A 69 15.92 2.14 -0.62
N ARG A 70 16.69 2.67 -1.57
CA ARG A 70 18.15 2.54 -1.66
C ARG A 70 18.87 3.31 -0.57
N GLU A 71 18.42 4.52 -0.27
CA GLU A 71 18.98 5.34 0.81
C GLU A 71 18.93 4.58 2.14
N TRP A 72 17.81 3.92 2.43
CA TRP A 72 17.60 3.29 3.74
C TRP A 72 18.04 1.84 3.84
N ASN A 73 17.84 1.05 2.79
CA ASN A 73 18.13 -0.38 2.80
C ASN A 73 19.53 -0.69 2.22
N GLY A 74 20.18 0.32 1.63
CA GLY A 74 21.43 0.19 0.89
C GLY A 74 21.17 -0.22 -0.56
N GLU A 75 21.83 0.49 -1.47
CA GLU A 75 21.67 0.31 -2.91
C GLU A 75 21.90 -1.13 -3.37
N LEU A 76 22.99 -1.76 -2.92
CA LEU A 76 23.30 -3.15 -3.23
C LEU A 76 22.19 -4.11 -2.76
N SER A 77 21.63 -3.88 -1.56
CA SER A 77 20.57 -4.73 -1.03
C SER A 77 19.30 -4.63 -1.86
N VAL A 78 18.90 -3.41 -2.24
CA VAL A 78 17.73 -3.16 -3.09
C VAL A 78 17.92 -3.81 -4.46
N ASN A 79 19.07 -3.59 -5.10
CA ASN A 79 19.36 -4.16 -6.41
C ASN A 79 19.37 -5.70 -6.37
N ASP A 80 19.95 -6.31 -5.34
CA ASP A 80 19.92 -7.77 -5.17
C ASP A 80 18.51 -8.32 -4.98
N GLN A 81 17.65 -7.59 -4.26
CA GLN A 81 16.25 -8.00 -4.07
C GLN A 81 15.42 -7.86 -5.35
N ILE A 82 15.72 -6.89 -6.20
CA ILE A 82 15.13 -6.76 -7.55
C ILE A 82 15.61 -7.90 -8.44
N ARG A 83 16.93 -8.16 -8.50
CA ARG A 83 17.53 -9.27 -9.28
C ARG A 83 17.01 -10.63 -8.85
N ALA A 84 16.72 -10.81 -7.57
CA ALA A 84 16.10 -12.03 -7.05
C ALA A 84 14.69 -12.29 -7.61
N ARG A 85 14.02 -11.27 -8.17
CA ARG A 85 12.72 -11.43 -8.87
C ARG A 85 12.88 -11.65 -10.36
N LYS A 86 13.85 -10.97 -10.97
CA LYS A 86 14.19 -11.12 -12.38
C LYS A 86 15.66 -10.81 -12.58
N ALA A 87 16.43 -11.83 -12.96
CA ALA A 87 17.86 -11.66 -13.23
C ALA A 87 18.07 -10.68 -14.40
N GLY A 88 19.08 -9.81 -14.27
CA GLY A 88 19.41 -8.81 -15.28
C GLY A 88 18.51 -7.56 -15.29
N LEU A 89 17.60 -7.42 -14.32
CA LEU A 89 16.84 -6.19 -14.11
C LEU A 89 17.65 -5.22 -13.23
N GLU A 90 18.02 -4.07 -13.78
CA GLU A 90 18.79 -3.03 -13.09
C GLU A 90 18.03 -1.71 -13.16
N VAL A 91 18.09 -0.92 -12.09
CA VAL A 91 17.37 0.37 -12.07
C VAL A 91 18.13 1.44 -12.85
N ASP A 92 19.47 1.42 -12.82
CA ASP A 92 20.31 2.54 -13.29
C ASP A 92 20.80 2.40 -14.73
N ASP A 93 20.62 1.25 -15.37
CA ASP A 93 21.04 1.02 -16.76
C ASP A 93 19.96 1.44 -17.78
N GLY A 94 18.83 1.97 -17.30
CA GLY A 94 17.70 2.36 -18.12
C GLY A 94 16.89 1.18 -18.67
N SER A 95 17.12 -0.05 -18.18
CA SER A 95 16.37 -1.24 -18.61
C SER A 95 14.91 -1.23 -18.17
N LEU A 96 14.57 -0.47 -17.12
CA LEU A 96 13.20 -0.38 -16.61
C LEU A 96 12.31 0.55 -17.43
N GLY A 97 11.31 -0.03 -18.09
CA GLY A 97 10.24 0.71 -18.75
C GLY A 97 9.09 1.11 -17.82
N PHE A 98 9.11 0.66 -16.57
CA PHE A 98 8.01 0.72 -15.60
C PHE A 98 6.67 0.19 -16.16
N THR A 99 6.76 -0.89 -16.93
CA THR A 99 5.59 -1.66 -17.39
C THR A 99 4.85 -2.27 -16.21
N VAL A 100 3.61 -2.72 -16.44
CA VAL A 100 2.79 -3.38 -15.39
C VAL A 100 3.53 -4.57 -14.77
N GLU A 101 4.20 -5.39 -15.58
CA GLU A 101 4.99 -6.54 -15.11
C GLU A 101 6.16 -6.09 -14.22
N GLU A 102 6.96 -5.12 -14.68
CA GLU A 102 8.10 -4.61 -13.93
C GLU A 102 7.66 -3.97 -12.61
N ARG A 103 6.58 -3.21 -12.62
CA ARG A 103 6.00 -2.60 -11.41
C ARG A 103 5.53 -3.67 -10.42
N GLY A 104 4.94 -4.77 -10.91
CA GLY A 104 4.62 -5.94 -10.10
C GLY A 104 5.85 -6.57 -9.46
N LEU A 105 6.95 -6.72 -10.20
CA LEU A 105 8.23 -7.24 -9.69
C LEU A 105 8.83 -6.33 -8.62
N LEU A 106 8.81 -5.01 -8.84
CA LEU A 106 9.29 -4.00 -7.89
C LEU A 106 8.46 -4.02 -6.60
N GLY A 107 7.14 -4.02 -6.71
CA GLY A 107 6.24 -4.12 -5.56
C GLY A 107 6.50 -5.38 -4.74
N ALA A 108 6.64 -6.52 -5.42
CA ALA A 108 6.92 -7.77 -4.73
C ALA A 108 8.31 -7.77 -4.08
N ALA A 109 9.34 -7.20 -4.72
CA ALA A 109 10.67 -7.02 -4.15
C ALA A 109 10.60 -6.14 -2.89
N ALA A 110 9.89 -5.02 -2.94
CA ALA A 110 9.70 -4.09 -1.83
C ALA A 110 9.06 -4.74 -0.62
N THR A 111 7.98 -5.51 -0.83
CA THR A 111 7.29 -6.24 0.24
C THR A 111 8.21 -7.27 0.92
N LYS A 112 8.96 -8.07 0.15
CA LYS A 112 9.88 -9.07 0.74
C LYS A 112 11.09 -8.43 1.40
N GLY A 113 11.60 -7.36 0.80
CA GLY A 113 12.70 -6.54 1.28
C GLY A 113 12.34 -5.66 2.47
N LYS A 114 11.03 -5.47 2.73
CA LYS A 114 10.50 -4.61 3.79
C LYS A 114 10.95 -3.14 3.64
N TRP A 115 11.02 -2.65 2.40
CA TRP A 115 11.65 -1.35 2.08
C TRP A 115 11.09 -0.18 2.90
N PHE A 116 9.79 -0.20 3.18
CA PHE A 116 9.07 0.90 3.84
C PHE A 116 8.45 0.49 5.18
N LYS A 117 9.01 -0.52 5.86
CA LYS A 117 8.41 -1.08 7.08
C LYS A 117 8.53 -0.19 8.32
N THR A 118 9.49 0.73 8.33
CA THR A 118 9.65 1.71 9.42
C THR A 118 8.68 2.87 9.22
N VAL A 119 7.99 3.28 10.28
CA VAL A 119 7.00 4.37 10.25
C VAL A 119 7.55 5.63 9.57
N SER A 120 8.75 6.07 9.95
CA SER A 120 9.36 7.27 9.36
C SER A 120 9.54 7.18 7.85
N TYR A 121 9.84 5.99 7.31
CA TYR A 121 10.01 5.79 5.86
C TYR A 121 8.68 5.70 5.15
N ALA A 122 7.69 5.03 5.76
CA ALA A 122 6.33 5.00 5.25
C ALA A 122 5.72 6.42 5.19
N GLU A 123 5.96 7.25 6.21
CA GLU A 123 5.55 8.65 6.25
C GLU A 123 6.23 9.46 5.14
N MET A 124 7.54 9.26 4.94
CA MET A 124 8.29 9.92 3.87
C MET A 124 7.78 9.54 2.48
N VAL A 125 7.54 8.25 2.24
CA VAL A 125 6.91 7.76 0.99
C VAL A 125 5.54 8.42 0.79
N GLY A 126 4.72 8.46 1.84
CA GLY A 126 3.40 9.08 1.80
C GLY A 126 3.46 10.58 1.48
N ARG A 127 4.37 11.32 2.14
CA ARG A 127 4.48 12.78 2.05
C ARG A 127 5.17 13.26 0.78
N ASP A 128 6.27 12.62 0.39
CA ASP A 128 7.17 13.12 -0.66
C ASP A 128 6.90 12.50 -2.03
N VAL A 129 6.32 11.30 -2.06
CA VAL A 129 6.10 10.57 -3.32
C VAL A 129 4.63 10.36 -3.61
N VAL A 130 3.91 9.62 -2.76
CA VAL A 130 2.52 9.20 -3.02
C VAL A 130 1.58 10.40 -3.00
N GLY A 131 1.60 11.20 -1.93
CA GLY A 131 0.69 12.34 -1.74
C GLY A 131 0.71 13.35 -2.89
N PRO A 132 1.88 13.87 -3.30
CA PRO A 132 1.99 14.82 -4.41
C PRO A 132 1.57 14.26 -5.78
N ARG A 133 1.53 12.93 -5.92
CA ARG A 133 1.23 12.23 -7.18
C ARG A 133 -0.12 11.54 -7.18
N ILE A 134 -0.90 11.66 -6.11
CA ILE A 134 -2.10 10.82 -5.95
C ILE A 134 -3.13 11.10 -7.04
N GLU A 135 -3.32 12.36 -7.43
CA GLU A 135 -4.25 12.77 -8.48
C GLU A 135 -3.85 12.30 -9.88
N ALA A 136 -2.56 12.04 -10.11
CA ALA A 136 -2.04 11.52 -11.37
C ALA A 136 -1.86 9.98 -11.34
N SER A 137 -2.04 9.37 -10.17
CA SER A 137 -1.99 7.92 -9.98
C SER A 137 -3.33 7.30 -10.35
N ALA A 138 -3.42 5.96 -10.37
CA ALA A 138 -4.64 5.27 -10.79
C ALA A 138 -4.95 4.03 -9.96
N GLY A 139 -6.17 3.51 -10.13
CA GLY A 139 -6.61 2.26 -9.53
C GLY A 139 -6.95 2.38 -8.04
N THR A 140 -6.95 1.24 -7.36
CA THR A 140 -7.51 1.11 -6.01
C THR A 140 -6.75 1.89 -4.95
N LEU A 141 -5.45 2.18 -5.13
CA LEU A 141 -4.73 3.09 -4.23
C LEU A 141 -5.44 4.44 -4.08
N VAL A 142 -5.77 5.08 -5.20
CA VAL A 142 -6.40 6.40 -5.24
C VAL A 142 -7.81 6.34 -4.64
N ALA A 143 -8.62 5.37 -5.10
CA ALA A 143 -9.99 5.20 -4.62
C ALA A 143 -10.04 4.92 -3.11
N THR A 144 -9.17 4.04 -2.60
CA THR A 144 -9.11 3.69 -1.18
C THR A 144 -8.61 4.84 -0.33
N LEU A 145 -7.58 5.58 -0.76
CA LEU A 145 -7.09 6.75 -0.01
C LEU A 145 -8.12 7.90 0.02
N HIS A 146 -8.83 8.16 -1.07
CA HIS A 146 -9.93 9.15 -1.06
C HIS A 146 -11.07 8.70 -0.15
N SER A 147 -11.46 7.43 -0.21
CA SER A 147 -12.52 6.87 0.65
C SER A 147 -12.14 6.95 2.12
N LEU A 148 -10.90 6.61 2.46
CA LEU A 148 -10.36 6.73 3.81
C LEU A 148 -10.35 8.19 4.27
N ARG A 149 -9.86 9.12 3.44
CA ARG A 149 -9.86 10.56 3.75
C ARG A 149 -11.28 11.08 3.96
N ALA A 150 -12.21 10.75 3.08
CA ALA A 150 -13.62 11.11 3.20
C ALA A 150 -14.22 10.58 4.50
N TRP A 151 -13.94 9.32 4.84
CA TRP A 151 -14.39 8.72 6.10
C TRP A 151 -13.79 9.45 7.32
N MET A 152 -12.52 9.84 7.27
CA MET A 152 -11.87 10.57 8.36
C MET A 152 -12.46 11.97 8.58
N VAL A 153 -12.81 12.69 7.50
CA VAL A 153 -13.29 14.08 7.60
C VAL A 153 -14.80 14.21 7.77
N ASN A 154 -15.59 13.25 7.24
CA ASN A 154 -17.05 13.26 7.31
C ASN A 154 -17.58 12.52 8.55
N GLY A 155 -16.91 12.65 9.69
CA GLY A 155 -17.42 12.10 10.95
C GLY A 155 -18.78 12.72 11.28
N ASP A 156 -19.83 11.89 11.28
CA ASP A 156 -21.21 12.21 11.70
C ASP A 156 -22.16 12.90 10.70
N GLU A 157 -22.37 12.32 9.51
CA GLU A 157 -23.74 12.32 8.96
C GLU A 157 -24.41 11.00 9.36
N ALA A 158 -24.97 10.99 10.57
CA ALA A 158 -25.97 10.00 10.94
C ALA A 158 -27.17 10.18 10.00
N VAL A 159 -27.39 9.21 9.12
CA VAL A 159 -28.69 8.99 8.47
C VAL A 159 -29.60 8.25 9.44
#